data_AF-A0A2D3L915-F1
#
_entry.id   AF-A0A2D3L915-F1
#
_cell.length_a   1.000
_cell.length_b   1.000
_cell.length_c   1.000
_cell.angle_alpha   90.00
_cell.angle_beta   90.00
_cell.angle_gamma   90.00
#
_symmetry.space_group_name_H-M   'P 1'
#
loop_
_entity.id
_entity.type
_entity.pdbx_description
1 polymer ?
#
loop_
_entity_poly.entity_id
_entity_poly.type
_entity_poly.pdbx_seq_one_letter_code
_entity_poly.pdbx_strand_id
1 'polypeptide(L)'
;MKIQIESLSIPAGKENGDYILQRELPNGATLILLADGMSGLSLPESASKIVCEAISEYFVKTDIIDCTEHILRSIKYADERLAAFCKEKKSKMGSALLLVYISDAMLFYTSLGDVRLYYRDKQGEVTQLTNDDTIMQGADTYLTTCIAGRGFRNPIQVQRLPLNMGDSLLLCSDGYYKVHDIPHCFHHKEQTPPTLVDDDSSVVRIEIIQ
;
A
#
# COMPACT_ATOMS: atom_id res chain seq x y z
N MET A 1 -1.63 -13.83 18.96
CA MET A 1 -2.38 -13.32 17.81
C MET A 1 -1.68 -13.83 16.58
N LYS A 2 -2.34 -14.66 15.78
CA LYS A 2 -1.79 -15.13 14.51
C LYS A 2 -2.49 -14.38 13.38
N ILE A 3 -1.75 -14.14 12.30
CA ILE A 3 -2.25 -13.41 11.14
C ILE A 3 -2.17 -14.35 9.95
N GLN A 4 -3.25 -14.47 9.19
CA GLN A 4 -3.23 -15.10 7.86
C GLN A 4 -3.24 -14.01 6.80
N ILE A 5 -2.35 -14.14 5.82
CA ILE A 5 -2.18 -13.17 4.75
C ILE A 5 -2.27 -13.90 3.43
N GLU A 6 -3.07 -13.34 2.53
CA GLU A 6 -3.20 -13.77 1.15
C GLU A 6 -3.05 -12.55 0.25
N SER A 7 -2.33 -12.70 -0.86
CA SER A 7 -2.10 -11.61 -1.80
C SER A 7 -2.25 -12.10 -3.24
N LEU A 8 -2.80 -11.23 -4.09
CA LEU A 8 -2.90 -11.42 -5.53
C LEU A 8 -2.53 -10.10 -6.22
N SER A 9 -1.75 -10.18 -7.29
CA SER A 9 -1.39 -9.04 -8.11
C SER A 9 -1.37 -9.48 -9.58
N ILE A 10 -2.18 -8.83 -10.41
CA ILE A 10 -2.40 -9.18 -11.81
C ILE A 10 -2.05 -7.96 -12.66
N PRO A 11 -1.11 -8.06 -13.61
CA PRO A 11 -0.82 -6.96 -14.52
C PRO A 11 -1.92 -6.79 -15.58
N ALA A 12 -2.25 -5.57 -15.96
CA ALA A 12 -3.00 -5.27 -17.17
C ALA A 12 -2.14 -5.44 -18.43
N GLY A 13 -0.83 -5.18 -18.31
CA GLY A 13 0.12 -5.19 -19.41
C GLY A 13 1.19 -6.28 -19.32
N LYS A 14 2.33 -6.01 -19.98
CA LYS A 14 3.50 -6.90 -19.94
C LYS A 14 4.23 -6.82 -18.60
N GLU A 15 4.33 -5.61 -18.05
CA GLU A 15 4.95 -5.34 -16.76
C GLU A 15 3.84 -4.99 -15.76
N ASN A 16 4.10 -5.23 -14.47
CA ASN A 16 3.18 -4.89 -13.38
C ASN A 16 3.75 -3.69 -12.61
N GLY A 17 3.08 -2.55 -12.72
CA GLY A 17 3.34 -1.33 -11.96
C GLY A 17 3.03 -1.47 -10.48
N ASP A 18 2.13 -2.38 -10.09
CA ASP A 18 1.88 -2.70 -8.69
C ASP A 18 2.98 -3.61 -8.10
N TYR A 19 3.27 -3.39 -6.82
CA TYR A 19 4.21 -4.21 -6.08
C TYR A 19 3.76 -4.43 -4.62
N ILE A 20 3.56 -5.69 -4.26
CA ILE A 20 3.25 -6.13 -2.91
C ILE A 20 4.52 -6.65 -2.23
N LEU A 21 4.78 -6.19 -1.01
CA LEU A 21 5.84 -6.72 -0.16
C LEU A 21 5.29 -7.04 1.24
N GLN A 22 5.44 -8.29 1.65
CA GLN A 22 5.17 -8.75 3.01
C GLN A 22 6.48 -9.14 3.69
N ARG A 23 6.65 -8.77 4.96
CA ARG A 23 7.80 -9.15 5.76
C ARG A 23 7.45 -9.29 7.24
N GLU A 24 7.80 -10.44 7.81
CA GLU A 24 7.93 -10.57 9.26
C GLU A 24 9.26 -9.97 9.71
N LEU A 25 9.23 -9.07 10.68
CA LEU A 25 10.40 -8.38 11.20
C LEU A 25 11.01 -9.17 12.38
N PRO A 26 12.30 -8.94 12.71
CA PRO A 26 12.97 -9.65 13.81
C PRO A 26 12.29 -9.51 15.18
N ASN A 27 11.50 -8.45 15.39
CA ASN A 27 10.72 -8.22 16.60
C ASN A 27 9.34 -8.91 16.60
N GLY A 28 9.05 -9.77 15.61
CA GLY A 28 7.78 -10.49 15.46
C GLY A 28 6.65 -9.65 14.87
N ALA A 29 6.88 -8.37 14.56
CA ALA A 29 5.91 -7.53 13.89
C ALA A 29 5.80 -7.88 12.40
N THR A 30 4.66 -7.57 11.78
CA THR A 30 4.43 -7.79 10.35
C THR A 30 4.34 -6.46 9.61
N LEU A 31 5.14 -6.31 8.56
CA LEU A 31 5.10 -5.19 7.61
C LEU A 31 4.46 -5.67 6.30
N ILE A 32 3.43 -4.98 5.84
CA ILE A 32 2.81 -5.18 4.53
C ILE A 32 2.81 -3.85 3.79
N LEU A 33 3.31 -3.87 2.56
CA LEU A 33 3.37 -2.73 1.66
C LEU A 33 2.65 -3.08 0.38
N LEU A 34 1.83 -2.16 -0.10
CA LEU A 34 1.29 -2.19 -1.46
C LEU A 34 1.61 -0.84 -2.09
N ALA A 35 2.40 -0.86 -3.15
CA ALA A 35 2.75 0.32 -3.92
C ALA A 35 2.26 0.17 -5.35
N ASP A 36 1.77 1.26 -5.91
CA ASP A 36 1.25 1.36 -7.28
C ASP A 36 2.13 2.36 -8.03
N GLY A 37 2.81 1.89 -9.07
CA GLY A 37 3.71 2.69 -9.89
C GLY A 37 2.93 3.47 -10.94
N MET A 38 3.07 4.80 -10.95
CA MET A 38 2.24 5.66 -11.82
C MET A 38 2.51 5.42 -13.31
N SER A 39 1.50 4.94 -14.04
CA SER A 39 1.55 4.57 -15.47
C SER A 39 1.87 5.73 -16.44
N GLY A 40 1.62 6.98 -16.04
CA GLY A 40 2.00 8.19 -16.80
C GLY A 40 3.47 8.61 -16.66
N LEU A 41 4.26 7.89 -15.86
CA LEU A 41 5.68 8.13 -15.61
C LEU A 41 6.55 7.00 -16.16
N SER A 42 7.87 7.17 -16.10
CA SER A 42 8.78 6.12 -16.58
C SER A 42 8.92 5.01 -15.55
N LEU A 43 8.94 3.75 -16.02
CA LEU A 43 9.31 2.57 -15.22
C LEU A 43 8.48 2.42 -13.93
N PRO A 44 7.13 2.35 -14.03
CA PRO A 44 6.24 2.21 -12.87
C PRO A 44 6.60 0.99 -12.01
N GLU A 45 6.92 -0.14 -12.64
CA GLU A 45 7.30 -1.40 -11.97
C GLU A 45 8.60 -1.26 -11.16
N SER A 46 9.52 -0.43 -11.65
CA SER A 46 10.76 -0.13 -10.93
C SER A 46 10.49 0.82 -9.75
N ALA A 47 9.58 1.78 -9.93
CA ALA A 47 9.26 2.76 -8.90
C ALA A 47 8.63 2.10 -7.67
N SER A 48 7.53 1.36 -7.84
CA SER A 48 6.81 0.68 -6.76
C SER A 48 7.71 -0.32 -6.02
N LYS A 49 8.51 -1.10 -6.75
CA LYS A 49 9.49 -2.02 -6.19
C LYS A 49 10.55 -1.32 -5.33
N ILE A 50 11.18 -0.25 -5.84
CA ILE A 50 12.21 0.49 -5.11
C ILE A 50 11.64 1.07 -3.81
N VAL A 51 10.41 1.60 -3.84
CA VAL A 51 9.75 2.16 -2.67
C VAL A 51 9.56 1.08 -1.61
N CYS A 52 8.94 -0.04 -1.96
CA CYS A 52 8.68 -1.13 -1.02
C CYS A 52 9.97 -1.73 -0.45
N GLU A 53 10.98 -1.98 -1.30
CA GLU A 53 12.26 -2.52 -0.87
C GLU A 53 13.00 -1.56 0.06
N ALA A 54 13.00 -0.26 -0.22
CA ALA A 54 13.66 0.75 0.62
C ALA A 54 13.02 0.85 2.01
N ILE A 55 11.68 0.89 2.09
CA ILE A 55 10.96 0.90 3.37
C ILE A 55 11.32 -0.34 4.17
N SER A 56 11.21 -1.51 3.54
CA SER A 56 11.45 -2.78 4.22
C SER A 56 12.91 -2.95 4.65
N GLU A 57 13.86 -2.45 3.85
CA GLU A 57 15.28 -2.35 4.24
C GLU A 57 15.47 -1.49 5.48
N TYR A 58 14.81 -0.32 5.54
CA TYR A 58 14.90 0.60 6.68
C TYR A 58 14.41 -0.06 7.98
N PHE A 59 13.29 -0.77 7.91
CA PHE A 59 12.73 -1.54 9.03
C PHE A 59 13.65 -2.65 9.53
N VAL A 60 14.42 -3.27 8.64
CA VAL A 60 15.36 -4.35 9.01
C VAL A 60 16.66 -3.80 9.59
N LYS A 61 17.12 -2.64 9.10
CA LYS A 61 18.44 -2.07 9.46
C LYS A 61 18.40 -1.16 10.68
N THR A 62 17.23 -0.72 11.10
CA THR A 62 17.07 0.22 12.21
C THR A 62 16.18 -0.36 13.30
N ASP A 63 16.47 0.01 14.54
CA ASP A 63 15.71 -0.40 15.72
C ASP A 63 15.13 0.85 16.37
N ILE A 64 14.04 1.35 15.80
CA ILE A 64 13.31 2.52 16.30
C ILE A 64 12.11 2.02 17.10
N ILE A 65 12.09 2.35 18.39
CA ILE A 65 11.06 1.93 19.34
C ILE A 65 9.70 2.55 19.00
N ASP A 66 9.66 3.84 18.67
CA ASP A 66 8.42 4.52 18.29
C ASP A 66 8.00 4.11 16.87
N CYS A 67 6.90 3.36 16.77
CA CYS A 67 6.40 2.83 15.51
C CYS A 67 6.02 3.94 14.51
N THR A 68 5.51 5.07 14.99
CA THR A 68 5.11 6.20 14.14
C THR A 68 6.37 6.83 13.52
N GLU A 69 7.38 7.12 14.33
CA GLU A 69 8.64 7.66 13.86
C GLU A 69 9.36 6.69 12.91
N HIS A 70 9.31 5.39 13.20
CA HIS A 70 9.89 4.36 12.34
C HIS A 70 9.24 4.40 10.94
N ILE A 71 7.91 4.43 10.87
CA ILE A 71 7.16 4.56 9.61
C ILE A 71 7.54 5.84 8.88
N LEU A 72 7.51 6.99 9.56
CA LEU A 72 7.80 8.29 8.94
C LEU A 72 9.21 8.35 8.34
N ARG A 73 10.21 7.85 9.07
CA ARG A 73 11.59 7.80 8.57
C ARG A 73 11.78 6.80 7.45
N SER A 74 11.10 5.65 7.48
CA SER A 74 11.16 4.66 6.40
C SER A 74 10.62 5.23 5.08
N ILE A 75 9.53 6.01 5.14
CA ILE A 75 8.95 6.68 3.98
C ILE A 75 9.89 7.75 3.44
N LYS A 76 10.48 8.56 4.33
CA LYS A 76 11.49 9.56 3.94
C LYS A 76 12.69 8.90 3.25
N TYR A 77 13.17 7.77 3.78
CA TYR A 77 14.26 7.01 3.16
C TYR A 77 13.87 6.51 1.77
N ALA A 78 12.65 6.02 1.59
CA ALA A 78 12.14 5.60 0.27
C ALA A 78 12.03 6.76 -0.73
N ASP A 79 11.56 7.93 -0.28
CA ASP A 79 11.56 9.17 -1.07
C ASP A 79 12.98 9.50 -1.57
N GLU A 80 13.98 9.47 -0.69
CA GLU A 80 15.39 9.73 -1.02
C GLU A 80 15.96 8.70 -2.00
N ARG A 81 15.64 7.41 -1.81
CA ARG A 81 16.10 6.30 -2.67
C ARG A 81 15.51 6.39 -4.07
N LEU A 82 14.20 6.62 -4.20
CA LEU A 82 13.56 6.77 -5.50
C LEU A 82 14.01 8.05 -6.21
N ALA A 83 14.17 9.17 -5.49
CA ALA A 83 14.69 10.41 -6.06
C ALA A 83 16.13 10.25 -6.61
N ALA A 84 17.00 9.52 -5.91
CA ALA A 84 18.34 9.21 -6.38
C ALA A 84 18.30 8.35 -7.67
N PHE A 85 17.43 7.35 -7.72
CA PHE A 85 17.26 6.50 -8.91
C PHE A 85 16.70 7.27 -10.11
N CYS A 86 15.73 8.16 -9.89
CA CYS A 86 15.22 9.08 -10.91
C CYS A 86 16.35 9.92 -11.52
N LYS A 87 17.25 10.43 -10.68
CA LYS A 87 18.41 11.23 -11.12
C LYS A 87 19.40 10.39 -11.94
N GLU A 88 19.67 9.15 -11.53
CA GLU A 88 20.54 8.22 -12.27
C GLU A 88 19.99 7.91 -13.66
N LYS A 89 18.70 7.54 -13.73
CA LYS A 89 18.03 7.18 -14.99
C LYS A 89 17.65 8.38 -15.85
N LYS A 90 17.76 9.61 -15.31
CA LYS A 90 17.28 10.85 -15.94
C LYS A 90 15.79 10.77 -16.32
N SER A 91 15.01 10.10 -15.47
CA SER A 91 13.58 9.85 -15.68
C SER A 91 12.77 10.36 -14.49
N LYS A 92 11.51 10.71 -14.76
CA LYS A 92 10.55 11.00 -13.70
C LYS A 92 9.79 9.71 -13.37
N MET A 93 9.76 9.36 -12.10
CA MET A 93 9.05 8.21 -11.55
C MET A 93 8.32 8.65 -10.30
N GLY A 94 7.29 7.90 -9.92
CA GLY A 94 6.50 8.15 -8.73
C GLY A 94 5.64 6.93 -8.45
N SER A 95 5.29 6.75 -7.18
CA SER A 95 4.47 5.61 -6.77
C SER A 95 3.55 6.01 -5.61
N ALA A 96 2.27 5.64 -5.72
CA ALA A 96 1.37 5.63 -4.59
C ALA A 96 1.78 4.50 -3.64
N LEU A 97 1.46 4.65 -2.36
CA LEU A 97 1.93 3.74 -1.31
C LEU A 97 0.85 3.58 -0.25
N LEU A 98 0.59 2.35 0.12
CA LEU A 98 -0.05 1.98 1.38
C LEU A 98 0.95 1.18 2.22
N LEU A 99 1.18 1.65 3.44
CA LEU A 99 1.98 0.96 4.44
C LEU A 99 1.09 0.49 5.58
N VAL A 100 1.18 -0.79 5.90
CA VAL A 100 0.55 -1.44 7.06
C VAL A 100 1.64 -2.08 7.91
N TYR A 101 1.67 -1.72 9.19
CA TYR A 101 2.58 -2.28 10.18
C TYR A 101 1.78 -2.78 11.37
N ILE A 102 1.86 -4.07 11.66
CA ILE A 102 1.12 -4.72 12.74
C ILE A 102 2.10 -5.18 13.81
N SER A 103 1.98 -4.63 15.01
CA SER A 103 2.81 -4.94 16.17
C SER A 103 1.92 -4.99 17.41
N ASP A 104 2.06 -6.02 18.25
CA ASP A 104 1.33 -6.17 19.51
C ASP A 104 -0.19 -5.93 19.43
N ALA A 105 -0.85 -6.53 18.43
CA ALA A 105 -2.29 -6.35 18.15
C ALA A 105 -2.72 -4.90 17.87
N MET A 106 -1.78 -4.02 17.53
CA MET A 106 -2.03 -2.69 17.03
C MET A 106 -1.69 -2.63 15.54
N LEU A 107 -2.63 -2.14 14.76
CA LEU A 107 -2.42 -1.72 13.38
C LEU A 107 -1.91 -0.28 13.37
N PHE A 108 -0.81 -0.05 12.69
CA PHE A 108 -0.31 1.27 12.29
C PHE A 108 -0.37 1.34 10.77
N TYR A 109 -0.89 2.44 10.22
CA TYR A 109 -1.02 2.57 8.78
C TYR A 109 -0.91 4.02 8.31
N THR A 110 -0.50 4.18 7.06
CA THR A 110 -0.55 5.43 6.31
C THR A 110 -0.61 5.13 4.83
N SER A 111 -1.31 5.98 4.08
CA SER A 111 -1.34 5.94 2.62
C SER A 111 -0.81 7.24 2.02
N LEU A 112 -0.43 7.18 0.75
CA LEU A 112 -0.08 8.30 -0.11
C LEU A 112 -0.60 7.98 -1.51
N GLY A 113 -1.42 8.86 -2.06
CA GLY A 113 -2.11 8.58 -3.31
C GLY A 113 -3.44 7.88 -3.03
N ASP A 114 -3.78 6.88 -3.84
CA ASP A 114 -5.10 6.27 -3.90
C ASP A 114 -5.08 4.74 -3.77
N VAL A 115 -4.02 4.20 -3.14
CA VAL A 115 -3.99 2.81 -2.66
C VAL A 115 -4.73 2.74 -1.32
N ARG A 116 -5.73 1.86 -1.22
CA ARG A 116 -6.71 1.89 -0.13
C ARG A 116 -6.58 0.77 0.88
N LEU A 117 -6.83 1.10 2.14
CA LEU A 117 -7.01 0.15 3.23
C LEU A 117 -8.48 0.13 3.66
N TYR A 118 -9.05 -1.06 3.71
CA TYR A 118 -10.35 -1.32 4.30
C TYR A 118 -10.21 -2.21 5.52
N TYR A 119 -11.06 -1.95 6.52
CA TYR A 119 -11.20 -2.74 7.74
C TYR A 119 -12.59 -3.33 7.78
N ARG A 120 -12.66 -4.61 8.16
CA ARG A 120 -13.91 -5.31 8.47
C ARG A 120 -13.88 -5.78 9.90
N ASP A 121 -14.85 -5.34 10.69
CA ASP A 121 -14.98 -5.82 12.07
C ASP A 121 -15.58 -7.24 12.13
N LYS A 122 -15.54 -7.84 13.32
CA LYS A 122 -16.14 -9.17 13.56
C LYS A 122 -17.67 -9.22 13.36
N GLN A 123 -18.36 -8.08 13.34
CA GLN A 123 -19.79 -8.00 13.03
C GLN A 123 -20.05 -7.97 11.52
N GLY A 124 -19.01 -7.73 10.72
CA GLY A 124 -19.05 -7.70 9.28
C GLY A 124 -19.17 -6.30 8.70
N GLU A 125 -19.13 -5.24 9.51
CA GLU A 125 -19.15 -3.86 9.05
C GLU A 125 -17.82 -3.51 8.38
N VAL A 126 -17.90 -2.91 7.20
CA VAL A 126 -16.74 -2.58 6.36
C VAL A 126 -16.55 -1.07 6.32
N THR A 127 -15.35 -0.61 6.64
CA THR A 127 -14.97 0.80 6.63
C THR A 127 -13.68 1.01 5.84
N GLN A 128 -13.66 1.99 4.94
CA GLN A 128 -12.43 2.47 4.33
C GLN A 128 -11.67 3.32 5.35
N LEU A 129 -10.42 2.95 5.65
CA LEU A 129 -9.59 3.62 6.65
C LEU A 129 -8.75 4.76 6.07
N THR A 130 -8.40 4.69 4.79
CA THR A 130 -7.56 5.68 4.10
C THR A 130 -8.41 6.62 3.25
N ASN A 131 -7.92 7.83 2.99
CA ASN A 131 -8.52 8.75 2.03
C ASN A 131 -7.60 8.87 0.82
N ASP A 132 -8.20 9.02 -0.36
CA ASP A 132 -7.43 9.17 -1.60
C ASP A 132 -6.88 10.60 -1.71
N ASP A 133 -5.57 10.71 -1.91
CA ASP A 133 -4.91 11.98 -2.23
C ASP A 133 -5.08 12.28 -3.72
N THR A 134 -6.31 12.58 -4.16
CA THR A 134 -6.63 12.83 -5.57
C THR A 134 -7.35 14.15 -5.80
N ILE A 135 -7.19 14.69 -7.01
CA ILE A 135 -8.02 15.78 -7.55
C ILE A 135 -8.57 15.37 -8.91
N MET A 136 -9.79 15.78 -9.20
CA MET A 136 -10.40 15.62 -10.52
C MET A 136 -10.20 16.90 -11.33
N GLN A 137 -9.71 16.78 -12.56
CA GLN A 137 -9.72 17.86 -13.54
C GLN A 137 -10.39 17.36 -14.82
N GLY A 138 -11.62 17.81 -15.06
CA GLY A 138 -12.44 17.29 -16.15
C GLY A 138 -12.80 15.82 -15.91
N ALA A 139 -12.43 14.94 -16.84
CA ALA A 139 -12.64 13.50 -16.74
C ALA A 139 -11.47 12.74 -16.11
N ASP A 140 -10.32 13.42 -15.91
CA ASP A 140 -9.08 12.80 -15.45
C ASP A 140 -8.92 12.96 -13.93
N THR A 141 -8.35 11.92 -13.30
CA THR A 141 -8.00 11.93 -11.88
C THR A 141 -6.48 11.99 -11.73
N TYR A 142 -5.99 12.85 -10.85
CA TYR A 142 -4.56 13.04 -10.61
C TYR A 142 -4.25 12.88 -9.13
N LEU A 143 -3.15 12.19 -8.82
CA LEU A 143 -2.64 12.13 -7.46
C LEU A 143 -2.04 13.48 -7.04
N THR A 144 -2.41 13.96 -5.86
CA THR A 144 -1.81 15.14 -5.22
C THR A 144 -0.62 14.78 -4.33
N THR A 145 -0.54 13.52 -3.89
CA THR A 145 0.53 13.02 -3.01
C THR A 145 1.01 11.66 -3.51
N CYS A 146 2.32 11.48 -3.61
CA CYS A 146 2.96 10.18 -3.90
C CYS A 146 4.43 10.20 -3.45
N ILE A 147 5.09 9.05 -3.45
CA ILE A 147 6.54 8.96 -3.25
C ILE A 147 7.27 9.54 -4.46
N ALA A 148 8.33 10.30 -4.22
CA ALA A 148 9.06 11.13 -5.18
C ALA A 148 8.20 12.23 -5.86
N GLY A 149 7.00 12.51 -5.34
CA GLY A 149 6.18 13.65 -5.75
C GLY A 149 6.88 14.97 -5.48
N ARG A 150 6.92 15.87 -6.48
CA ARG A 150 7.49 17.22 -6.33
C ARG A 150 6.37 18.21 -5.99
N GLY A 151 6.14 18.50 -4.71
CA GLY A 151 5.10 19.45 -4.30
C GLY A 151 5.04 19.72 -2.79
N PHE A 152 4.08 20.57 -2.39
CA PHE A 152 3.72 20.78 -0.99
C PHE A 152 2.90 19.58 -0.51
N ARG A 153 3.60 18.59 0.04
CA ARG A 153 2.97 17.45 0.70
C ARG A 153 2.55 17.85 2.11
N ASN A 154 1.29 17.59 2.47
CA ASN A 154 0.85 17.69 3.85
C ASN A 154 1.70 16.74 4.73
N PRO A 155 2.00 17.09 5.99
CA PRO A 155 2.69 16.18 6.89
C PRO A 155 1.99 14.81 6.92
N ILE A 156 2.78 13.75 6.73
CA ILE A 156 2.28 12.37 6.75
C ILE A 156 1.73 12.10 8.15
N GLN A 157 0.52 11.54 8.21
CA GLN A 157 -0.10 11.14 9.46
C GLN A 157 -0.18 9.63 9.52
N VAL A 158 0.48 9.05 10.53
CA VAL A 158 0.33 7.63 10.84
C VAL A 158 -0.89 7.46 11.73
N GLN A 159 -1.85 6.69 11.24
CA GLN A 159 -3.05 6.33 11.99
C GLN A 159 -2.83 5.00 12.71
N ARG A 160 -3.61 4.76 13.77
CA ARG A 160 -3.56 3.52 14.54
C ARG A 160 -4.95 3.00 14.91
N LEU A 161 -5.08 1.68 14.92
CA LEU A 161 -6.32 0.99 15.26
C LEU A 161 -5.99 -0.29 16.06
N PRO A 162 -6.62 -0.56 17.22
CA PRO A 162 -6.52 -1.86 17.87
C PRO A 162 -7.16 -2.95 17.02
N LEU A 163 -6.47 -4.08 16.86
CA LEU A 163 -6.98 -5.26 16.17
C LEU A 163 -7.50 -6.28 17.17
N ASN A 164 -8.67 -6.82 16.86
CA ASN A 164 -9.30 -7.90 17.61
C ASN A 164 -9.35 -9.18 16.80
N MET A 165 -9.49 -10.28 17.51
CA MET A 165 -9.80 -11.57 16.89
C MET A 165 -11.07 -11.48 16.05
N GLY A 166 -11.02 -12.01 14.82
CA GLY A 166 -12.13 -11.95 13.87
C GLY A 166 -12.18 -10.68 13.02
N ASP A 167 -11.32 -9.69 13.29
CA ASP A 167 -11.14 -8.55 12.42
C ASP A 167 -10.43 -8.96 11.13
N SER A 168 -10.67 -8.21 10.05
CA SER A 168 -10.00 -8.42 8.76
C SER A 168 -9.60 -7.10 8.12
N LEU A 169 -8.51 -7.13 7.35
CA LEU A 169 -8.04 -6.00 6.56
C LEU A 169 -8.00 -6.38 5.08
N LEU A 170 -8.27 -5.40 4.22
CA LEU A 170 -8.10 -5.52 2.78
C LEU A 170 -7.34 -4.30 2.26
N LEU A 171 -6.15 -4.54 1.72
CA LEU A 171 -5.36 -3.53 1.01
C LEU A 171 -5.61 -3.75 -0.48
N CYS A 172 -5.78 -2.68 -1.26
CA CYS A 172 -5.92 -2.84 -2.70
C CYS A 172 -5.53 -1.58 -3.50
N SER A 173 -5.01 -1.78 -4.71
CA SER A 173 -4.78 -0.74 -5.71
C SER A 173 -6.08 -0.34 -6.41
N ASP A 174 -6.03 0.70 -7.21
CA ASP A 174 -7.19 1.27 -7.88
C ASP A 174 -7.77 0.35 -8.97
N GLY A 175 -6.92 -0.36 -9.70
CA GLY A 175 -7.34 -1.41 -10.63
C GLY A 175 -8.07 -2.57 -9.95
N TYR A 176 -8.01 -2.70 -8.62
CA TYR A 176 -8.85 -3.65 -7.88
C TYR A 176 -10.18 -3.03 -7.45
N TYR A 177 -10.18 -1.92 -6.70
CA TYR A 177 -11.42 -1.40 -6.11
C TYR A 177 -12.33 -0.69 -7.13
N LYS A 178 -11.84 -0.31 -8.31
CA LYS A 178 -12.67 0.27 -9.38
C LYS A 178 -13.58 -0.76 -10.05
N VAL A 179 -13.26 -2.05 -9.93
CA VAL A 179 -13.96 -3.13 -10.65
C VAL A 179 -14.55 -4.20 -9.71
N HIS A 180 -14.37 -4.07 -8.40
CA HIS A 180 -14.90 -5.00 -7.40
C HIS A 180 -15.79 -4.31 -6.35
N ASP A 181 -16.79 -5.05 -5.86
CA ASP A 181 -17.61 -4.64 -4.72
C ASP A 181 -16.92 -5.03 -3.39
N ILE A 182 -16.13 -4.09 -2.85
CA ILE A 182 -15.18 -4.32 -1.75
C ILE A 182 -15.75 -5.06 -0.52
N PRO A 183 -16.98 -4.77 -0.03
CA PRO A 183 -17.55 -5.51 1.09
C PRO A 183 -17.61 -7.03 0.89
N HIS A 184 -17.66 -7.51 -0.36
CA HIS A 184 -17.70 -8.92 -0.70
C HIS A 184 -16.31 -9.53 -0.98
N CYS A 185 -15.24 -8.76 -0.84
CA CYS A 185 -13.88 -9.14 -1.22
C CYS A 185 -12.99 -9.57 -0.05
N PHE A 186 -13.46 -9.54 1.20
CA PHE A 186 -12.65 -9.89 2.38
C PHE A 186 -12.32 -11.39 2.49
N HIS A 187 -13.06 -12.24 1.79
CA HIS A 187 -12.79 -13.68 1.74
C HIS A 187 -12.49 -14.11 0.31
N HIS A 188 -11.55 -15.04 0.15
CA HIS A 188 -11.23 -15.61 -1.15
C HIS A 188 -12.42 -16.41 -1.67
N LYS A 189 -13.11 -15.84 -2.66
CA LYS A 189 -13.92 -16.58 -3.61
C LYS A 189 -13.16 -16.55 -4.93
N GLU A 190 -13.26 -17.60 -5.72
CA GLU A 190 -12.85 -17.56 -7.13
C GLU A 190 -13.68 -16.48 -7.84
N GLN A 191 -13.27 -15.22 -7.69
CA GLN A 191 -13.78 -14.12 -8.48
C GLN A 191 -13.00 -14.23 -9.77
N THR A 192 -13.67 -14.67 -10.83
CA THR A 192 -13.14 -14.55 -12.18
C THR A 192 -12.73 -13.08 -12.34
N PRO A 193 -11.47 -12.77 -12.65
CA PRO A 193 -11.06 -11.39 -12.80
C PRO A 193 -12.03 -10.74 -13.82
N PRO A 194 -12.54 -9.52 -13.55
CA PRO A 194 -13.36 -8.83 -14.52
C PRO A 194 -12.63 -8.82 -15.87
N THR A 195 -13.37 -9.10 -16.93
CA THR A 195 -12.84 -9.61 -18.21
C THR A 195 -11.96 -8.63 -18.97
N LEU A 196 -11.79 -7.41 -18.47
CA LEU A 196 -10.84 -6.39 -18.88
C LEU A 196 -10.48 -5.60 -17.61
N VAL A 197 -9.24 -5.70 -17.13
CA VAL A 197 -8.70 -4.70 -16.20
C VAL A 197 -7.85 -3.76 -17.02
N ASP A 198 -8.26 -2.49 -17.08
CA ASP A 198 -7.53 -1.44 -17.80
C ASP A 198 -6.27 -0.98 -17.05
N ASP A 199 -6.11 -1.42 -15.80
CA ASP A 199 -5.01 -1.09 -14.90
C ASP A 199 -4.52 -2.32 -14.13
N ASP A 200 -3.34 -2.23 -13.51
CA ASP A 200 -2.82 -3.31 -12.68
C ASP A 200 -3.72 -3.51 -11.45
N SER A 201 -3.97 -4.77 -11.08
CA SER A 201 -4.95 -5.13 -10.06
C SER A 201 -4.33 -5.91 -8.92
N SER A 202 -4.23 -5.28 -7.76
CA SER A 202 -3.59 -5.87 -6.58
C SER A 202 -4.47 -5.81 -5.35
N VAL A 203 -4.43 -6.89 -4.58
CA VAL A 203 -5.16 -7.02 -3.32
C VAL A 203 -4.37 -7.85 -2.33
N VAL A 204 -4.39 -7.43 -1.05
CA VAL A 204 -3.90 -8.21 0.09
C VAL A 204 -5.04 -8.33 1.10
N ARG A 205 -5.35 -9.57 1.50
CA ARG A 205 -6.33 -9.89 2.54
C ARG A 205 -5.60 -10.35 3.78
N ILE A 206 -6.03 -9.83 4.92
CA ILE A 206 -5.44 -10.13 6.22
C ILE A 206 -6.57 -10.56 7.17
N GLU A 207 -6.48 -11.75 7.75
CA GLU A 207 -7.41 -12.23 8.77
C GLU A 207 -6.69 -12.36 10.12
N ILE A 208 -7.30 -11.81 11.17
CA ILE A 208 -6.78 -11.87 12.54
C ILE A 208 -7.37 -13.08 13.27
N ILE A 209 -6.55 -14.11 13.47
CA ILE A 209 -6.94 -15.42 14.01
C ILE A 209 -6.26 -15.72 15.36
N GLN A 210 -6.70 -16.81 16.01
CA GLN A 210 -6.10 -17.32 17.26
C GLN A 210 -4.63 -17.71 17.09
#